data_AF-A0A0L6VPH2-F1
#
_entry.id   AF-A0A0L6VPH2-F1
#
_cell.length_a   1.000
_cell.length_b   1.000
_cell.length_c   1.000
_cell.angle_alpha   90.00
_cell.angle_beta   90.00
_cell.angle_gamma   90.00
#
_symmetry.space_group_name_H-M   'P 1'
#
loop_
_entity.id
_entity.type
_entity.pdbx_description
1 polymer ?
#
loop_
_entity_poly.entity_id
_entity_poly.type
_entity_poly.pdbx_seq_one_letter_code
_entity_poly.pdbx_strand_id
1 'polypeptide(L)' 'MATPLPVHSSTAHLLARLPERFDGTCGPVTQAFLHHTGLYHLAHADQFPDDRSKIIFILTKLSGNFAKWAQLLNQW' A
#
# COMPACT_ATOMS: atom_id res chain seq x y z
N MET A 1 3.94 -18.26 34.28
CA MET A 1 4.23 -18.45 32.85
C MET A 1 3.40 -17.44 32.07
N ALA A 2 4.02 -16.48 31.39
CA ALA A 2 3.33 -15.54 30.53
C ALA A 2 3.36 -16.08 29.09
N THR A 3 2.19 -16.38 28.52
CA THR A 3 2.06 -16.72 27.10
C THR A 3 2.46 -15.51 26.26
N PRO A 4 3.41 -15.63 25.30
CA PRO A 4 3.71 -14.54 24.40
C PRO A 4 2.50 -14.29 23.51
N LEU A 5 2.07 -13.03 23.39
CA LEU A 5 1.02 -12.64 22.46
C LEU A 5 1.42 -13.04 21.02
N PRO A 6 0.48 -13.50 20.18
CA PRO A 6 0.79 -13.93 18.84
C PRO A 6 1.21 -12.73 17.99
N VAL A 7 2.53 -12.53 17.85
CA VAL A 7 3.17 -11.59 16.93
C VAL A 7 2.63 -11.73 15.50
N HIS A 8 2.16 -12.93 15.14
CA HIS A 8 1.55 -13.24 13.85
C HIS A 8 0.21 -12.55 13.58
N SER A 9 -0.57 -12.19 14.61
CA SER A 9 -1.90 -11.61 14.41
C SER A 9 -1.79 -10.17 13.87
N SER A 10 -0.82 -9.39 14.34
CA SER A 10 -0.64 -8.00 13.93
C SER A 10 -0.11 -7.89 12.49
N THR A 11 0.85 -8.73 12.11
CA THR A 11 1.38 -8.77 10.74
C THR A 11 0.35 -9.31 9.76
N ALA A 12 -0.39 -10.37 10.11
CA ALA A 12 -1.47 -10.89 9.26
C ALA A 12 -2.60 -9.86 9.05
N HIS A 13 -2.95 -9.08 10.09
CA HIS A 13 -3.91 -7.98 9.94
C HIS A 13 -3.40 -6.86 9.02
N LEU A 14 -2.11 -6.51 9.05
CA LEU A 14 -1.53 -5.55 8.12
C LEU A 14 -1.43 -6.09 6.69
N LEU A 15 -1.21 -7.40 6.52
CA LEU A 15 -1.16 -8.05 5.21
C LEU A 15 -2.54 -8.11 4.54
N ALA A 16 -3.62 -8.26 5.31
CA ALA A 16 -4.98 -8.36 4.79
C ALA A 16 -5.69 -7.00 4.62
N ARG A 17 -5.17 -5.93 5.23
CA ARG A 17 -5.84 -4.63 5.24
C ARG A 17 -5.44 -3.83 4.00
N LEU A 18 -6.46 -3.38 3.26
CA LEU A 18 -6.24 -2.48 2.14
C LEU A 18 -5.51 -1.20 2.62
N PRO A 19 -4.43 -0.75 1.95
CA PRO A 19 -3.73 0.48 2.31
C PRO A 19 -4.70 1.67 2.35
N GLU A 20 -4.42 2.66 3.19
CA GLU A 20 -5.21 3.90 3.20
C GLU A 20 -4.88 4.77 1.98
N ARG A 21 -5.72 5.79 1.72
CA ARG A 21 -5.40 6.77 0.68
C ARG A 21 -4.26 7.66 1.15
N PHE A 22 -3.35 7.99 0.23
CA PHE A 22 -2.17 8.80 0.49
C PHE A 22 -2.25 10.11 -0.28
N ASP A 23 -2.16 11.22 0.43
CA ASP A 23 -2.29 12.58 -0.12
C ASP A 23 -0.98 13.17 -0.65
N GLY A 24 0.13 12.44 -0.52
CA GLY A 24 1.46 12.91 -0.90
C GLY A 24 2.26 13.53 0.25
N THR A 25 1.81 13.40 1.51
CA THR A 25 2.57 13.91 2.66
C THR A 25 3.96 13.28 2.76
N CYS A 26 5.00 14.10 2.62
CA CYS A 26 6.40 13.68 2.66
C CYS A 26 6.87 13.20 4.05
N GLY A 27 7.95 12.44 4.06
CA GLY A 27 8.63 12.01 5.29
C GLY A 27 8.11 10.66 5.81
N PRO A 28 8.04 10.46 7.14
CA PRO A 28 7.67 9.17 7.74
C PRO A 28 6.33 8.59 7.25
N VAL A 29 5.38 9.45 6.89
CA VAL A 29 4.07 9.06 6.36
C VAL A 29 4.21 8.37 4.99
N THR A 30 5.08 8.90 4.11
CA THR A 30 5.37 8.26 2.81
C THR A 30 5.97 6.86 3.00
N GLN A 31 6.92 6.73 3.94
CA GLN A 31 7.57 5.44 4.20
C GLN A 31 6.58 4.42 4.77
N ALA A 32 5.71 4.82 5.69
CA ALA A 32 4.67 3.96 6.25
C ALA A 32 3.68 3.50 5.16
N PHE A 33 3.27 4.41 4.27
CA PHE A 33 2.42 4.09 3.12
C PHE A 33 3.08 3.07 2.17
N LEU A 34 4.34 3.30 1.78
CA LEU A 34 5.08 2.40 0.89
C LEU A 34 5.29 1.02 1.54
N HIS A 35 5.62 0.98 2.83
CA HIS A 35 5.81 -0.27 3.56
C HIS A 35 4.52 -1.09 3.64
N HIS A 36 3.40 -0.47 4.04
CA HIS A 36 2.10 -1.15 4.10
C HIS A 36 1.66 -1.63 2.71
N THR A 37 1.86 -0.81 1.68
CA THR A 37 1.52 -1.16 0.31
C THR A 37 2.39 -2.29 -0.22
N GLY A 38 3.69 -2.32 0.09
CA GLY A 38 4.57 -3.44 -0.27
C GLY A 38 4.15 -4.76 0.37
N LEU A 39 3.77 -4.72 1.65
CA LEU A 39 3.22 -5.88 2.35
C LEU A 39 1.91 -6.37 1.73
N TYR A 40 1.00 -5.46 1.38
CA TYR A 40 -0.25 -5.81 0.70
C TYR A 40 0.00 -6.49 -0.65
N HIS A 41 0.91 -5.96 -1.48
CA HIS A 41 1.27 -6.60 -2.75
C HIS A 41 1.86 -8.00 -2.56
N LEU A 42 2.69 -8.20 -1.55
CA LEU A 42 3.29 -9.51 -1.24
C LEU A 42 2.22 -10.52 -0.79
N ALA A 43 1.23 -10.07 0.00
CA ALA A 43 0.13 -10.91 0.45
C ALA A 43 -0.84 -11.32 -0.68
N HIS A 44 -0.93 -10.50 -1.73
CA HIS A 44 -1.84 -10.65 -2.86
C HIS A 44 -1.09 -10.77 -4.19
N ALA A 45 0.00 -11.53 -4.21
CA ALA A 45 0.87 -11.65 -5.39
C ALA A 45 0.14 -12.18 -6.64
N ASP A 46 -0.94 -12.94 -6.45
CA ASP A 46 -1.84 -13.40 -7.52
C ASP A 46 -2.58 -12.25 -8.24
N GLN A 47 -2.89 -11.18 -7.53
CA GLN A 47 -3.55 -9.98 -8.06
C GLN A 47 -2.55 -8.97 -8.66
N PHE A 48 -1.27 -9.10 -8.31
CA PHE A 48 -0.21 -8.19 -8.70
C PHE A 48 0.98 -8.89 -9.36
N PRO A 49 0.76 -9.58 -10.49
CA PRO A 49 1.77 -10.44 -11.12
C PRO A 49 2.96 -9.67 -11.71
N ASP A 50 2.80 -8.38 -11.99
CA ASP A 50 3.81 -7.53 -12.62
C ASP A 50 3.87 -6.14 -12.00
N ASP A 51 4.95 -5.40 -12.28
CA ASP A 51 5.14 -4.07 -11.69
C ASP A 51 4.11 -3.04 -12.19
N ARG A 52 3.53 -3.24 -13.38
CA ARG A 52 2.49 -2.36 -13.91
C ARG A 52 1.22 -2.46 -13.06
N SER A 53 0.79 -3.66 -12.69
CA SER A 53 -0.36 -3.87 -11.81
C SER A 53 -0.17 -3.23 -10.42
N LYS A 54 1.05 -3.32 -9.87
CA LYS A 54 1.42 -2.68 -8.59
C LYS A 54 1.40 -1.16 -8.67
N ILE A 55 1.95 -0.60 -9.75
CA ILE A 55 1.96 0.85 -9.99
C ILE A 55 0.52 1.37 -10.16
N ILE A 56 -0.30 0.71 -10.99
CA ILE A 56 -1.71 1.08 -11.16
C ILE A 56 -2.43 1.08 -9.82
N PHE A 57 -2.21 0.06 -8.99
CA PHE A 57 -2.80 0.01 -7.66
C PHE A 57 -2.37 1.19 -6.79
N ILE A 58 -1.07 1.49 -6.69
CA ILE A 58 -0.56 2.64 -5.93
C ILE A 58 -1.22 3.93 -6.41
N LEU A 59 -1.37 4.13 -7.72
CA LEU A 59 -2.05 5.30 -8.28
C LEU A 59 -3.52 5.40 -7.82
N THR A 60 -4.24 4.29 -7.69
CA THR A 60 -5.62 4.31 -7.14
C THR A 60 -5.69 4.69 -5.66
N LYS A 61 -4.58 4.55 -4.93
CA LYS A 61 -4.48 4.92 -3.51
C LYS A 61 -4.10 6.39 -3.33
N LEU A 62 -3.70 7.10 -4.39
CA LEU A 62 -3.38 8.52 -4.29
C LEU A 62 -4.66 9.37 -4.10
N SER A 63 -4.55 10.42 -3.30
CA SER A 63 -5.63 11.38 -3.04
C SER A 63 -5.12 12.83 -3.08
N GLY A 64 -6.03 13.78 -2.96
CA GLY A 64 -5.69 15.21 -2.91
C GLY A 64 -5.04 15.69 -4.21
N ASN A 65 -4.04 16.56 -4.09
CA ASN A 65 -3.31 17.07 -5.25
C ASN A 65 -2.52 15.99 -5.99
N PHE A 66 -2.18 14.86 -5.34
CA PHE A 66 -1.49 13.74 -5.99
C PHE A 66 -2.37 12.93 -6.94
N ALA A 67 -3.69 12.89 -6.71
CA ALA A 67 -4.62 12.25 -7.64
C ALA A 67 -4.63 12.93 -9.03
N LYS A 68 -4.37 14.24 -9.09
CA LYS A 68 -4.25 14.99 -10.35
C LYS A 68 -3.07 14.52 -11.19
N TRP A 69 -1.96 14.15 -10.55
CA TRP A 69 -0.78 13.59 -11.22
C TRP A 69 -1.04 12.18 -11.76
N ALA A 70 -1.79 11.35 -11.04
CA ALA A 70 -2.18 10.02 -11.51
C ALA A 70 -3.04 10.08 -12.79
N GLN A 71 -3.89 11.11 -12.90
CA GLN A 71 -4.75 11.32 -14.06
C GLN A 71 -3.98 11.73 -15.31
N LEU A 72 -2.87 12.46 -15.16
CA LEU A 72 -1.95 12.82 -16.25
C LEU A 72 -1.17 11.62 -16.78
N LEU A 73 -0.80 10.68 -15.91
CA LEU A 73 -0.06 9.46 -16.29
C LEU A 73 -0.92 8.44 -17.05
N ASN A 74 -2.25 8.48 -16.91
CA ASN A 74 -3.18 7.57 -17.57
C ASN A 74 -3.63 8.07 -18.97
N GLN A 75 -3.00 9.13 -19.48
CA GLN A 75 -3.31 9.78 -20.78
C GLN A 75 -2.22 9.55 -21.84
N TRP A 76 -1.28 8.62 -21.60
CA TRP A 76 -0.19 8.25 -22.50
C TRP A 76 -0.28 6.78 -22.90
#